data_AF-A0A024XAY3-F1
#
_entry.id   AF-A0A024XAY3-F1
#
_cell.length_a   1.000
_cell.length_b   1.000
_cell.length_c   1.000
_cell.angle_alpha   90.00
_cell.angle_beta   90.00
_cell.angle_gamma   90.00
#
_symmetry.space_group_name_H-M   'P 1'
#
loop_
_entity.id
_entity.type
_entity.pdbx_description
1 polymer ?
#
loop_
_entity_poly.entity_id
_entity_poly.type
_entity_poly.pdbx_seq_one_letter_code
_entity_poly.pdbx_strand_id
1 'polypeptide(L)'
;MEYIYYYNLNSIRDDLKQGEVVIAYGQIQKFDKETCSVGIVNHPKQTFSKFENFNGKKQVCLYPFIQISNSINKGMSGSPLVDQHGNLVGMIQKKIDNYGLALPSNVLKNIALFLQNKGTYKEPSLEFTLKNGSTFKKELKVHNILPKSSAEIAGLKKGDIILSMNKKIINNICQVRK
;
A
#
# COMPACT_ATOMS: atom_id res chain seq x y z
N MET A 1 -0.20 -33.80 -14.89
CA MET A 1 -0.65 -33.19 -13.62
C MET A 1 0.13 -31.91 -13.45
N GLU A 2 -0.53 -30.76 -13.54
CA GLU A 2 0.07 -29.45 -13.26
C GLU A 2 0.17 -29.28 -11.75
N TYR A 3 1.40 -29.10 -11.24
CA TYR A 3 1.60 -28.75 -9.84
C TYR A 3 1.43 -27.25 -9.69
N ILE A 4 0.38 -26.84 -8.99
CA ILE A 4 0.17 -25.44 -8.64
C ILE A 4 0.94 -25.17 -7.35
N TYR A 5 2.04 -24.42 -7.45
CA TYR A 5 2.76 -23.89 -6.30
C TYR A 5 2.14 -22.56 -5.90
N TYR A 6 1.81 -22.41 -4.62
CA TYR A 6 1.27 -21.17 -4.07
C TYR A 6 2.21 -20.60 -3.01
N TYR A 7 2.33 -19.28 -2.97
CA TYR A 7 2.97 -18.60 -1.85
C TYR A 7 2.05 -18.68 -0.63
N ASN A 8 2.59 -19.15 0.49
CA ASN A 8 1.83 -19.20 1.73
C ASN A 8 1.66 -17.78 2.29
N LEU A 9 0.40 -17.30 2.39
CA LEU A 9 0.10 -16.01 3.00
C LEU A 9 0.32 -15.98 4.53
N ASN A 10 0.76 -17.09 5.14
CA ASN A 10 1.23 -17.14 6.52
C ASN A 10 2.73 -16.87 6.65
N SER A 11 3.52 -17.01 5.58
CA SER A 11 4.94 -16.63 5.53
C SER A 11 5.11 -15.22 4.94
N ILE A 12 4.21 -14.30 5.32
CA ILE A 12 4.31 -12.90 4.92
C ILE A 12 5.25 -12.17 5.86
N ARG A 13 6.02 -11.24 5.29
CA ARG A 13 6.93 -10.37 6.03
C ARG A 13 6.61 -8.91 5.73
N ASP A 14 6.40 -8.11 6.78
CA ASP A 14 5.96 -6.71 6.70
C ASP A 14 6.90 -5.72 7.42
N ASP A 15 8.03 -6.20 7.93
CA ASP A 15 9.06 -5.46 8.64
C ASP A 15 10.32 -5.20 7.79
N LEU A 16 10.17 -5.14 6.46
CA LEU A 16 11.23 -4.81 5.51
C LEU A 16 12.01 -3.55 5.93
N LYS A 17 13.34 -3.62 5.81
CA LYS A 17 14.24 -2.49 6.03
C LYS A 17 14.83 -1.98 4.73
N GLN A 18 15.18 -0.70 4.71
CA GLN A 18 15.89 -0.10 3.60
C GLN A 18 17.24 -0.82 3.39
N GLY A 19 17.57 -1.11 2.13
CA GLY A 19 18.78 -1.83 1.73
C GLY A 19 18.63 -3.35 1.67
N GLU A 20 17.53 -3.93 2.17
CA GLU A 20 17.31 -5.37 2.08
C GLU A 20 17.09 -5.82 0.64
N VAL A 21 17.64 -6.99 0.31
CA VAL A 21 17.52 -7.60 -1.02
C VAL A 21 16.13 -8.16 -1.22
N VAL A 22 15.55 -7.85 -2.38
CA VAL A 22 14.24 -8.35 -2.81
C VAL A 22 14.29 -8.80 -4.26
N ILE A 23 13.53 -9.85 -4.54
CA ILE A 23 13.52 -10.55 -5.82
C ILE A 23 12.09 -10.50 -6.37
N ALA A 24 11.94 -10.07 -7.61
CA ALA A 24 10.68 -10.09 -8.34
C ALA A 24 10.75 -11.14 -9.45
N TYR A 25 9.73 -11.99 -9.55
CA TYR A 25 9.64 -13.01 -10.58
C TYR A 25 8.34 -12.83 -11.37
N GLY A 26 8.43 -12.68 -12.69
CA GLY A 26 7.25 -12.33 -13.49
C GLY A 26 7.46 -12.30 -14.99
N GLN A 27 6.35 -12.20 -15.73
CA GLN A 27 6.38 -12.11 -17.18
C GLN A 27 6.58 -10.67 -17.63
N ILE A 28 7.49 -10.44 -18.59
CA ILE A 28 7.52 -9.18 -19.34
C ILE A 28 6.57 -9.31 -20.53
N GLN A 29 5.80 -8.27 -20.81
CA GLN A 29 4.88 -8.25 -21.94
C GLN A 29 5.66 -8.49 -23.23
N LYS A 30 5.17 -9.41 -24.07
CA LYS A 30 5.78 -9.84 -25.35
C LYS A 30 7.05 -10.68 -25.22
N PHE A 31 7.43 -11.10 -24.01
CA PHE A 31 8.47 -12.12 -23.84
C PHE A 31 7.79 -13.48 -23.76
N ASP A 32 8.49 -14.53 -24.19
CA ASP A 32 7.97 -15.90 -24.21
C ASP A 32 8.18 -16.64 -22.88
N LYS A 33 9.02 -16.09 -21.98
CA LYS A 33 9.38 -16.70 -20.70
C LYS A 33 9.36 -15.69 -19.56
N GLU A 34 9.14 -16.19 -18.35
CA GLU A 34 9.24 -15.38 -17.14
C GLU A 34 10.68 -14.92 -16.93
N THR A 35 10.82 -13.81 -16.21
CA THR A 35 12.11 -13.26 -15.82
C THR A 35 12.20 -13.08 -14.32
N CYS A 36 13.44 -13.09 -13.84
CA CYS A 36 13.79 -12.79 -12.46
C CYS A 36 14.55 -11.47 -12.43
N SER A 37 14.18 -10.59 -11.49
CA SER A 37 14.79 -9.28 -11.29
C SER A 37 15.17 -9.13 -9.82
N VAL A 38 16.45 -8.91 -9.53
CA VAL A 38 16.97 -8.70 -8.18
C VAL A 38 17.21 -7.20 -7.96
N GLY A 39 16.87 -6.72 -6.77
CA GLY A 39 17.09 -5.34 -6.37
C GLY A 39 17.08 -5.20 -4.86
N ILE A 40 17.01 -3.97 -4.39
CA ILE A 40 16.91 -3.63 -2.96
C ILE A 40 15.66 -2.83 -2.66
N VAL A 41 15.24 -2.87 -1.40
CA VAL A 41 14.25 -1.95 -0.83
C VAL A 41 14.87 -0.56 -0.70
N ASN A 42 14.41 0.39 -1.51
CA ASN A 42 14.79 1.79 -1.40
C ASN A 42 14.01 2.49 -0.29
N HIS A 43 12.71 2.19 -0.18
CA HIS A 43 11.88 2.73 0.90
C HIS A 43 10.76 1.73 1.25
N PRO A 44 10.68 1.22 2.49
CA PRO A 44 9.75 0.14 2.82
C PRO A 44 8.28 0.60 2.90
N LYS A 45 8.02 1.90 3.10
CA LYS A 45 6.66 2.46 3.29
C LYS A 45 6.50 3.81 2.59
N GLN A 46 6.60 3.80 1.27
CA GLN A 46 6.50 4.99 0.43
C GLN A 46 5.04 5.36 0.18
N THR A 47 4.67 6.59 0.56
CA THR A 47 3.33 7.16 0.31
C THR A 47 3.42 8.31 -0.68
N PHE A 48 2.38 8.52 -1.49
CA PHE A 48 2.39 9.55 -2.52
C PHE A 48 1.18 10.49 -2.39
N SER A 49 1.44 11.77 -2.15
CA SER A 49 0.38 12.77 -1.95
C SER A 49 -0.40 13.15 -3.21
N LYS A 50 0.18 12.92 -4.40
CA LYS A 50 -0.38 13.28 -5.72
C LYS A 50 -0.72 12.07 -6.60
N PHE A 51 -0.72 10.89 -6.04
CA PHE A 51 -0.87 9.67 -6.81
C PHE A 51 -2.34 9.41 -7.11
N GLU A 52 -2.68 9.30 -8.38
CA GLU A 52 -4.04 9.00 -8.81
C GLU A 52 -4.47 7.64 -8.27
N ASN A 53 -5.55 7.61 -7.48
CA ASN A 53 -6.18 6.37 -7.06
C ASN A 53 -6.64 5.58 -8.30
N PHE A 54 -6.83 4.27 -8.14
CA PHE A 54 -7.22 3.31 -9.18
C PHE A 54 -8.50 3.68 -9.98
N ASN A 55 -9.29 4.64 -9.50
CA ASN A 55 -10.52 5.11 -10.13
C ASN A 55 -10.36 6.40 -10.96
N GLY A 56 -9.12 6.81 -11.31
CA GLY A 56 -8.87 7.97 -12.19
C GLY A 56 -9.23 9.34 -11.61
N LYS A 57 -9.66 9.39 -10.34
CA LYS A 57 -9.86 10.64 -9.60
C LYS A 57 -8.57 10.95 -8.84
N LYS A 58 -8.07 12.19 -8.97
CA LYS A 58 -6.96 12.75 -8.16
C LYS A 58 -7.37 12.79 -6.68
N GLN A 59 -7.33 11.63 -6.03
CA GLN A 59 -7.45 11.47 -4.59
C GLN A 59 -6.11 11.00 -4.07
N VAL A 60 -5.77 11.45 -2.87
CA VAL A 60 -4.52 11.08 -2.19
C VAL A 60 -4.48 9.56 -2.01
N CYS A 61 -3.62 8.89 -2.78
CA CYS A 61 -3.33 7.46 -2.65
C CYS A 61 -2.32 7.25 -1.52
N LEU A 62 -2.80 6.67 -0.42
CA LEU A 62 -2.02 6.52 0.81
C LEU A 62 -1.70 5.04 1.10
N TYR A 63 -1.55 4.23 0.05
CA TYR A 63 -1.00 2.90 0.24
C TYR A 63 0.50 3.03 0.54
N PRO A 64 1.03 2.38 1.60
CA PRO A 64 2.44 2.40 1.94
C PRO A 64 3.20 1.44 1.03
N PHE A 65 3.38 1.82 -0.25
CA PHE A 65 4.08 0.97 -1.22
C PHE A 65 5.51 0.68 -0.78
N ILE A 66 5.97 -0.54 -1.04
CA ILE A 66 7.39 -0.87 -0.97
C ILE A 66 8.03 -0.33 -2.24
N GLN A 67 8.93 0.62 -2.11
CA GLN A 67 9.72 1.15 -3.22
C GLN A 67 10.99 0.32 -3.39
N ILE A 68 11.23 -0.14 -4.61
CA ILE A 68 12.32 -1.06 -4.95
C ILE A 68 13.09 -0.57 -6.18
N SER A 69 14.30 -1.09 -6.34
CA SER A 69 15.21 -0.79 -7.46
C SER A 69 15.24 -1.90 -8.51
N ASN A 70 14.46 -2.96 -8.34
CA ASN A 70 14.32 -4.03 -9.32
C ASN A 70 13.95 -3.43 -10.68
N SER A 71 14.53 -3.99 -11.74
CA SER A 71 14.10 -3.67 -13.11
C SER A 71 12.70 -4.21 -13.32
N ILE A 72 11.71 -3.31 -13.28
CA ILE A 72 10.29 -3.61 -13.51
C ILE A 72 9.90 -3.11 -14.90
N ASN A 73 9.27 -3.98 -15.68
CA ASN A 73 8.77 -3.68 -17.03
C ASN A 73 7.28 -3.99 -17.13
N LYS A 74 6.66 -3.48 -18.21
CA LYS A 74 5.25 -3.75 -18.50
C LYS A 74 5.03 -5.26 -18.59
N GLY A 75 3.96 -5.77 -17.99
CA GLY A 75 3.66 -7.20 -17.86
C GLY A 75 3.94 -7.76 -16.46
N MET A 76 4.86 -7.17 -15.70
CA MET A 76 5.22 -7.65 -14.36
C MET A 76 4.27 -7.17 -13.25
N SER A 77 3.22 -6.40 -13.58
CA SER A 77 2.18 -6.04 -12.62
C SER A 77 1.44 -7.31 -12.18
N GLY A 78 1.31 -7.51 -10.87
CA GLY A 78 0.78 -8.73 -10.26
C GLY A 78 1.85 -9.76 -9.88
N SER A 79 3.12 -9.55 -10.26
CA SER A 79 4.21 -10.46 -9.92
C SER A 79 4.54 -10.44 -8.43
N PRO A 80 4.87 -11.59 -7.81
CA PRO A 80 5.33 -11.64 -6.43
C PRO A 80 6.67 -10.90 -6.25
N LEU A 81 6.81 -10.24 -5.12
CA LEU A 81 8.05 -9.72 -4.58
C LEU A 81 8.39 -10.52 -3.32
N VAL A 82 9.57 -11.14 -3.29
CA VAL A 82 10.03 -11.97 -2.17
C VAL A 82 11.35 -11.47 -1.60
N ASP A 83 11.63 -11.79 -0.34
CA ASP A 83 12.96 -11.57 0.24
C ASP A 83 13.94 -12.70 -0.14
N GLN A 84 15.19 -12.57 0.29
CA GLN A 84 16.25 -13.56 0.07
C GLN A 84 15.96 -14.96 0.68
N HIS A 85 14.97 -15.08 1.56
CA HIS A 85 14.54 -16.34 2.16
C HIS A 85 13.31 -16.93 1.47
N GLY A 86 12.79 -16.28 0.43
CA GLY A 86 11.58 -16.69 -0.29
C GLY A 86 10.28 -16.29 0.40
N ASN A 87 10.31 -15.46 1.45
CA ASN A 87 9.09 -14.96 2.08
C ASN A 87 8.42 -13.92 1.18
N LEU A 88 7.09 -13.97 1.08
CA LEU A 88 6.33 -12.98 0.32
C LEU A 88 6.31 -11.64 1.05
N VAL A 89 6.92 -10.63 0.46
CA VAL A 89 6.96 -9.27 1.02
C VAL A 89 5.99 -8.33 0.32
N GLY A 90 5.61 -8.63 -0.92
CA GLY A 90 4.61 -7.83 -1.63
C GLY A 90 4.29 -8.35 -3.03
N MET A 91 3.58 -7.53 -3.79
CA MET A 91 3.22 -7.78 -5.18
C MET A 91 3.47 -6.53 -6.01
N ILE A 92 4.19 -6.67 -7.12
CA ILE A 92 4.51 -5.58 -8.03
C ILE A 92 3.21 -4.96 -8.54
N GLN A 93 3.08 -3.65 -8.36
CA GLN A 93 1.92 -2.92 -8.87
C GLN A 93 2.29 -2.15 -10.13
N LYS A 94 3.32 -1.30 -10.03
CA LYS A 94 3.73 -0.41 -11.12
C LYS A 94 5.16 0.09 -10.95
N LYS A 95 5.60 0.91 -11.90
CA LYS A 95 6.88 1.62 -11.88
C LYS A 95 6.64 3.13 -11.93
N ILE A 96 7.46 3.89 -11.21
CA ILE A 96 7.57 5.35 -11.31
C ILE A 96 9.05 5.67 -11.54
N ASP A 97 9.36 6.36 -12.63
CA ASP A 97 10.73 6.61 -13.08
C ASP A 97 11.56 5.33 -13.06
N ASN A 98 12.65 5.28 -12.28
CA ASN A 98 13.54 4.14 -12.16
C ASN A 98 13.18 3.18 -11.01
N TYR A 99 12.07 3.42 -10.30
CA TYR A 99 11.69 2.66 -9.12
C TYR A 99 10.44 1.82 -9.35
N GLY A 100 10.50 0.56 -8.94
CA GLY A 100 9.33 -0.29 -8.80
C GLY A 100 8.55 0.05 -7.53
N LEU A 101 7.23 -0.17 -7.57
CA LEU A 101 6.34 -0.06 -6.42
C LEU A 101 5.57 -1.37 -6.26
N ALA A 102 5.67 -1.94 -5.07
CA ALA A 102 4.93 -3.13 -4.68
C ALA A 102 3.92 -2.83 -3.56
N LEU A 103 2.74 -3.44 -3.65
CA LEU A 103 1.80 -3.48 -2.53
C LEU A 103 2.33 -4.44 -1.47
N PRO A 104 2.40 -4.02 -0.18
CA PRO A 104 2.83 -4.90 0.90
C PRO A 104 1.98 -6.16 1.06
N SER A 105 2.62 -7.27 1.42
CA SER A 105 1.97 -8.58 1.56
C SER A 105 0.87 -8.61 2.62
N ASN A 106 0.99 -7.84 3.70
CA ASN A 106 -0.06 -7.72 4.72
C ASN A 106 -1.34 -7.04 4.18
N VAL A 107 -1.20 -6.03 3.32
CA VAL A 107 -2.32 -5.39 2.63
C VAL A 107 -2.98 -6.41 1.68
N LEU A 108 -2.17 -7.14 0.91
CA LEU A 108 -2.65 -8.17 -0.01
C LEU A 108 -3.40 -9.29 0.72
N LYS A 109 -2.88 -9.77 1.86
CA LYS A 109 -3.53 -10.79 2.69
C LYS A 109 -4.92 -10.35 3.12
N ASN A 110 -5.06 -9.12 3.59
CA ASN A 110 -6.36 -8.57 3.99
C ASN A 110 -7.33 -8.52 2.80
N ILE A 111 -6.89 -7.98 1.66
CA ILE A 111 -7.71 -7.92 0.45
C ILE A 111 -8.12 -9.33 0.00
N ALA A 112 -7.19 -10.27 -0.06
CA ALA A 112 -7.44 -11.65 -0.47
C ALA A 112 -8.49 -12.34 0.43
N LEU A 113 -8.37 -12.19 1.76
CA LEU A 113 -9.34 -12.73 2.71
C LEU A 113 -10.74 -12.12 2.52
N PHE A 114 -10.84 -10.81 2.27
CA PHE A 114 -12.13 -10.17 1.98
C PHE A 114 -12.75 -10.67 0.67
N LEU A 115 -11.95 -10.76 -0.39
CA LEU A 115 -12.41 -11.28 -1.68
C LEU A 115 -12.85 -12.74 -1.58
N GLN A 116 -12.09 -13.58 -0.87
CA GLN A 116 -12.44 -14.99 -0.66
C GLN A 116 -13.76 -15.14 0.11
N ASN A 117 -13.96 -14.34 1.16
CA ASN A 117 -15.12 -14.49 2.03
C ASN A 117 -16.38 -13.78 1.53
N LYS A 118 -16.24 -12.65 0.81
CA LYS A 118 -17.36 -11.76 0.44
C LYS A 118 -17.49 -11.52 -1.06
N GLY A 119 -16.58 -12.04 -1.88
CA GLY A 119 -16.53 -11.82 -3.33
C GLY A 119 -16.18 -10.39 -3.75
N THR A 120 -16.12 -9.45 -2.81
CA THR A 120 -15.89 -8.02 -3.07
C THR A 120 -15.02 -7.42 -1.97
N TYR A 121 -14.19 -6.45 -2.34
CA TYR A 121 -13.42 -5.65 -1.40
C TYR A 121 -13.87 -4.20 -1.50
N LYS A 122 -14.29 -3.64 -0.37
CA LYS A 122 -14.53 -2.21 -0.19
C LYS A 122 -13.50 -1.70 0.81
N GLU A 123 -12.72 -0.70 0.42
CA GLU A 123 -11.71 -0.10 1.30
C GLU A 123 -12.40 0.41 2.59
N PRO A 124 -11.93 -0.02 3.78
CA PRO A 124 -12.48 0.46 5.04
C PRO A 124 -12.35 1.98 5.15
N SER A 125 -13.42 2.63 5.60
CA SER A 125 -13.45 4.07 5.78
C SER A 125 -14.26 4.41 7.02
N LEU A 126 -13.79 5.41 7.76
CA LEU A 126 -14.54 6.05 8.84
C LEU A 126 -15.39 7.23 8.32
N GLU A 127 -15.35 7.49 7.02
CA GLU A 127 -16.20 8.46 6.31
C GLU A 127 -16.08 9.91 6.79
N PHE A 128 -14.85 10.31 7.10
CA PHE A 128 -14.47 11.71 7.29
C PHE A 128 -13.31 12.10 6.37
N THR A 129 -13.11 13.40 6.18
CA THR A 129 -12.01 13.95 5.40
C THR A 129 -11.12 14.82 6.27
N LEU A 130 -9.83 14.80 5.97
CA LEU A 130 -8.82 15.58 6.67
C LEU A 130 -8.24 16.65 5.77
N LYS A 131 -7.86 17.76 6.39
CA LYS A 131 -7.11 18.84 5.76
C LYS A 131 -5.90 19.13 6.62
N ASN A 132 -4.72 19.17 6.00
CA ASN A 132 -3.54 19.69 6.67
C ASN A 132 -3.80 21.17 7.05
N GLY A 133 -3.32 21.57 8.22
CA GLY A 133 -3.34 22.95 8.68
C GLY A 133 -2.48 23.88 7.82
N SER A 134 -2.30 25.12 8.28
CA SER A 134 -1.40 26.07 7.63
C SER A 134 0.03 25.55 7.62
N THR A 135 0.86 26.03 6.68
CA THR A 135 2.25 25.59 6.47
C THR A 135 3.11 25.62 7.74
N PHE A 136 2.75 26.47 8.70
CA PHE A 136 3.46 26.67 9.97
C PHE A 136 2.94 25.82 11.13
N LYS A 137 1.78 25.17 11.00
CA LYS A 137 1.20 24.31 12.04
C LYS A 137 0.95 22.91 11.48
N LYS A 138 1.69 21.91 11.98
CA LYS A 138 1.51 20.48 11.68
C LYS A 138 0.23 19.93 12.32
N GLU A 139 -0.90 20.55 12.03
CA GLU A 139 -2.22 20.15 12.52
C GLU A 139 -2.94 19.36 11.44
N LEU A 140 -3.56 18.25 11.83
CA LEU A 140 -4.40 17.45 10.94
C LEU A 140 -5.86 17.62 11.35
N LYS A 141 -6.56 18.52 10.64
CA LYS A 141 -7.92 18.95 11.00
C LYS A 141 -8.99 18.14 10.29
N VAL A 142 -10.03 17.78 11.03
CA VAL A 142 -11.25 17.17 10.49
C VAL A 142 -12.02 18.23 9.69
N HIS A 143 -12.11 18.01 8.38
CA HIS A 143 -12.70 18.96 7.44
C HIS A 143 -14.20 18.75 7.27
N ASN A 144 -14.60 17.52 6.94
CA ASN A 144 -16.00 17.10 6.82
C ASN A 144 -16.16 15.70 7.41
N ILE A 145 -17.36 15.42 7.94
CA ILE A 145 -17.78 14.12 8.47
C ILE A 145 -19.09 13.77 7.78
N LEU A 146 -19.24 12.53 7.33
CA LEU A 146 -20.50 12.05 6.77
C LEU A 146 -21.51 11.78 7.91
N PRO A 147 -22.78 12.24 7.81
CA PRO A 147 -23.80 11.92 8.79
C PRO A 147 -24.03 10.40 8.92
N LYS A 148 -24.29 9.93 10.14
CA LYS A 148 -24.46 8.52 10.54
C LYS A 148 -23.24 7.63 10.30
N SER A 149 -22.07 8.22 10.03
CA SER A 149 -20.83 7.49 9.87
C SER A 149 -20.28 6.97 11.20
N SER A 150 -19.35 6.02 11.12
CA SER A 150 -18.60 5.56 12.30
C SER A 150 -17.83 6.68 12.99
N ALA A 151 -17.32 7.67 12.24
CA ALA A 151 -16.64 8.82 12.84
C ALA A 151 -17.59 9.72 13.64
N GLU A 152 -18.79 10.01 13.12
CA GLU A 152 -19.79 10.79 13.85
C GLU A 152 -20.29 10.05 15.10
N ILE A 153 -20.58 8.75 14.98
CA ILE A 153 -21.01 7.90 16.09
C ILE A 153 -19.94 7.84 17.19
N ALA A 154 -18.66 7.84 16.81
CA ALA A 154 -17.53 7.91 17.74
C ALA A 154 -17.33 9.30 18.38
N GLY A 155 -18.14 10.30 18.00
CA GLY A 155 -18.11 11.64 18.57
C GLY A 155 -17.13 12.61 17.92
N LEU A 156 -16.53 12.25 16.77
CA LEU A 156 -15.65 13.15 16.02
C LEU A 156 -16.47 14.33 15.48
N LYS A 157 -15.90 15.54 15.51
CA LYS A 157 -16.54 16.76 15.04
C LYS A 157 -15.69 17.49 14.01
N LYS A 158 -16.37 18.27 13.15
CA LYS A 158 -15.69 19.18 12.23
C LYS A 158 -14.87 20.21 13.02
N GLY A 159 -13.61 20.36 12.64
CA GLY A 159 -12.66 21.25 13.32
C GLY A 159 -11.75 20.55 14.32
N ASP A 160 -12.05 19.31 14.73
CA ASP A 160 -11.18 18.54 15.61
C ASP A 160 -9.78 18.37 15.01
N ILE A 161 -8.77 18.35 15.88
CA ILE A 161 -7.37 18.14 15.49
C ILE A 161 -6.96 16.72 15.91
N ILE A 162 -6.59 15.90 14.95
CA ILE A 162 -6.09 14.55 15.22
C ILE A 162 -4.60 14.62 15.53
N LEU A 163 -4.24 14.27 16.78
CA LEU A 163 -2.86 14.29 17.27
C LEU A 163 -2.15 12.94 17.10
N SER A 164 -2.89 11.83 17.27
CA SER A 164 -2.33 10.48 17.20
C SER A 164 -3.36 9.46 16.74
N MET A 165 -2.87 8.33 16.22
CA MET A 165 -3.68 7.17 15.85
C MET A 165 -2.97 5.90 16.31
N ASN A 166 -3.70 4.99 16.96
CA ASN A 166 -3.13 3.76 17.55
C ASN A 166 -1.88 4.05 18.41
N LYS A 167 -1.98 5.09 19.26
CA LYS A 167 -0.90 5.57 20.14
C LYS A 167 0.37 6.07 19.43
N LYS A 168 0.33 6.30 18.11
CA LYS A 168 1.42 6.88 17.32
C LYS A 168 1.07 8.30 16.89
N ILE A 169 1.96 9.25 17.16
CA ILE A 169 1.80 10.65 16.74
C ILE A 169 1.72 10.70 15.20
N ILE A 170 0.78 11.50 14.70
CA ILE A 170 0.62 11.75 13.27
C ILE A 170 0.70 13.25 12.97
N ASN A 171 1.37 13.60 11.89
CA ASN A 171 1.68 14.97 11.50
C ASN A 171 1.09 15.35 10.14
N ASN A 172 0.62 14.38 9.36
CA ASN A 172 0.05 14.61 8.04
C ASN A 172 -0.91 13.49 7.66
N ILE A 173 -1.71 13.75 6.63
CA ILE A 173 -2.72 12.80 6.12
C ILE A 173 -2.13 11.45 5.72
N CYS A 174 -0.88 11.40 5.24
CA CYS A 174 -0.24 10.17 4.81
C CYS A 174 0.03 9.19 5.95
N GLN A 175 0.05 9.66 7.20
CA GLN A 175 0.29 8.83 8.37
C GLN A 175 -0.99 8.22 8.96
N VAL A 176 -2.17 8.58 8.44
CA VAL A 176 -3.48 8.12 8.90
C VAL A 176 -3.88 6.79 8.26
N ARG A 177 -3.44 6.50 7.03
CA ARG A 177 -3.74 5.22 6.38
C ARG A 177 -2.55 4.29 6.58
N LYS A 178 -2.65 3.37 7.54
CA LYS A 178 -1.68 2.30 7.81
C LYS A 178 -2.37 0.96 7.67
#